data_AF-A0AAE8IDE0-F1
#
_entry.id   AF-A0AAE8IDE0-F1
#
_cell.length_a   1.000
_cell.length_b   1.000
_cell.length_c   1.000
_cell.angle_alpha   90.00
_cell.angle_beta   90.00
_cell.angle_gamma   90.00
#
_symmetry.space_group_name_H-M   'P 1'
#
loop_
_entity.id
_entity.type
_entity.pdbx_description
1 polymer ?
#
loop_
_entity_poly.entity_id
_entity_poly.type
_entity_poly.pdbx_seq_one_letter_code
_entity_poly.pdbx_strand_id
1 'polypeptide(L)'
;MSSGVGSLTLVTDPTSLFSTVNLLAYTSSKVALNAVTVSFAKEFEPLGIKVNAVEPGHVRTDLNGNSGFSTPEEGAEIAIKMALIDKSGPTGGFFASHGRQPW
;
A
#
# COMPACT_ATOMS: atom_id res chain seq x y z
N MET A 1 3.50 -1.87 -5.04
CA MET A 1 3.81 -1.18 -3.76
C MET A 1 3.15 0.20 -3.74
N SER A 2 2.15 0.39 -2.88
CA SER A 2 1.46 1.68 -2.68
C SER A 2 2.16 2.53 -1.60
N SER A 3 1.46 3.50 -1.04
CA SER A 3 1.85 4.23 0.18
C SER A 3 0.62 4.68 0.97
N GLY A 4 0.77 5.01 2.26
CA GLY A 4 -0.30 5.51 3.11
C GLY A 4 -0.85 6.84 2.62
N VAL A 5 -0.03 7.67 1.94
CA VAL A 5 -0.52 8.84 1.20
C VAL A 5 -1.41 8.49 0.00
N GLY A 6 -1.41 7.23 -0.43
CA GLY A 6 -2.35 6.72 -1.43
C GLY A 6 -3.76 6.52 -0.88
N SER A 7 -3.97 6.62 0.44
CA SER A 7 -5.30 6.64 1.04
C SER A 7 -5.81 8.08 1.17
N LEU A 8 -6.89 8.40 0.48
CA LEU A 8 -7.55 9.70 0.62
C LEU A 8 -8.17 9.88 2.01
N THR A 9 -8.61 8.79 2.64
CA THR A 9 -9.05 8.80 4.04
C THR A 9 -7.93 9.22 4.98
N LEU A 10 -6.74 8.60 4.86
CA LEU A 10 -5.62 8.90 5.76
C LEU A 10 -5.01 10.29 5.54
N VAL A 11 -5.00 10.83 4.33
CA VAL A 11 -4.46 12.19 4.09
C VAL A 11 -5.44 13.30 4.47
N THR A 12 -6.74 13.01 4.56
CA THR A 12 -7.76 13.99 4.98
C THR A 12 -8.08 13.93 6.48
N ASP A 13 -7.70 12.87 7.17
CA ASP A 13 -7.83 12.73 8.62
C ASP A 13 -6.76 13.57 9.35
N PRO A 14 -7.13 14.62 10.11
CA PRO A 14 -6.17 15.47 10.82
C PRO A 14 -5.35 14.75 11.89
N THR A 15 -5.78 13.57 12.34
CA THR A 15 -5.11 12.77 13.37
C THR A 15 -4.10 11.77 12.78
N SER A 16 -4.14 11.58 11.46
CA SER A 16 -3.23 10.69 10.74
C SER A 16 -1.85 11.31 10.56
N LEU A 17 -0.82 10.45 10.57
CA LEU A 17 0.55 10.83 10.24
C LEU A 17 0.72 11.42 8.82
N PHE A 18 -0.24 11.15 7.92
CA PHE A 18 -0.20 11.58 6.53
C PHE A 18 -0.92 12.92 6.29
N SER A 19 -1.58 13.48 7.30
CA SER A 19 -2.44 14.68 7.21
C SER A 19 -1.75 15.94 6.67
N THR A 20 -0.43 16.04 6.87
CA THR A 20 0.37 17.21 6.48
C THR A 20 1.18 16.97 5.19
N VAL A 21 1.11 15.77 4.61
CA VAL A 21 1.92 15.42 3.43
C VAL A 21 1.29 16.00 2.17
N ASN A 22 2.01 16.88 1.49
CA ASN A 22 1.59 17.48 0.23
C ASN A 22 2.62 17.25 -0.89
N LEU A 23 2.64 16.04 -1.44
CA LEU A 23 3.52 15.63 -2.52
C LEU A 23 2.70 15.27 -3.76
N LEU A 24 2.15 16.26 -4.47
CA LEU A 24 1.15 16.09 -5.54
C LEU A 24 1.44 14.91 -6.48
N ALA A 25 2.63 14.86 -7.08
CA ALA A 25 2.98 13.80 -8.03
C ALA A 25 3.06 12.41 -7.37
N TYR A 26 3.66 12.33 -6.18
CA TYR A 26 3.80 11.06 -5.47
C TYR A 26 2.44 10.56 -4.96
N THR A 27 1.69 11.40 -4.25
CA THR A 27 0.36 11.10 -3.72
C THR A 27 -0.59 10.68 -4.84
N SER A 28 -0.69 11.44 -5.94
CA SER A 28 -1.56 11.08 -7.07
C SER A 28 -1.17 9.75 -7.72
N SER A 29 0.14 9.45 -7.86
CA SER A 29 0.59 8.16 -8.38
C SER A 29 0.18 6.99 -7.49
N LYS A 30 0.20 7.16 -6.16
CA LYS A 30 -0.17 6.12 -5.19
C LYS A 30 -1.69 5.91 -5.11
N VAL A 31 -2.48 6.99 -5.20
CA VAL A 31 -3.93 6.91 -5.36
C VAL A 31 -4.29 6.19 -6.67
N ALA A 32 -3.64 6.54 -7.79
CA ALA A 32 -3.87 5.87 -9.07
C ALA A 32 -3.52 4.38 -9.02
N LEU A 33 -2.42 4.00 -8.35
CA LEU A 33 -2.04 2.60 -8.17
C LEU A 33 -3.08 1.81 -7.35
N ASN A 34 -3.70 2.45 -6.35
CA ASN A 34 -4.80 1.86 -5.60
C ASN A 34 -6.02 1.58 -6.51
N ALA A 35 -6.35 2.51 -7.41
CA ALA A 35 -7.40 2.28 -8.41
C ALA A 35 -7.06 1.14 -9.39
N VAL A 36 -5.82 1.09 -9.90
CA VAL A 36 -5.33 0.00 -10.77
C VAL A 36 -5.45 -1.36 -10.08
N THR A 37 -5.10 -1.42 -8.79
CA THR A 37 -5.21 -2.65 -7.97
C THR A 37 -6.64 -3.17 -7.96
N VAL A 38 -7.64 -2.29 -7.73
CA VAL A 38 -9.05 -2.68 -7.71
C VAL A 38 -9.52 -3.15 -9.09
N SER A 39 -9.09 -2.48 -10.17
CA SER A 39 -9.42 -2.88 -11.54
C SER A 39 -8.89 -4.28 -11.87
N PHE A 40 -7.61 -4.54 -11.61
CA PHE A 40 -7.01 -5.85 -11.86
C PHE A 40 -7.52 -6.95 -10.94
N ALA A 41 -7.89 -6.63 -9.70
CA ALA A 41 -8.53 -7.60 -8.82
C ALA A 41 -9.86 -8.13 -9.39
N LYS A 42 -10.62 -7.27 -10.10
CA LYS A 42 -11.85 -7.67 -10.81
C LYS A 42 -11.54 -8.44 -12.08
N GLU A 43 -10.59 -7.94 -12.87
CA GLU A 43 -10.21 -8.54 -14.16
C GLU A 43 -9.72 -9.99 -13.99
N PHE A 44 -8.92 -10.25 -12.97
CA PHE A 44 -8.32 -11.57 -12.75
C PHE A 44 -9.06 -12.47 -11.75
N GLU A 45 -10.21 -12.03 -11.23
CA GLU A 45 -11.06 -12.85 -10.37
C GLU A 45 -11.40 -14.22 -10.99
N PRO A 46 -11.80 -14.33 -12.28
CA PRO A 46 -12.15 -15.62 -12.87
C PRO A 46 -10.97 -16.60 -12.98
N LEU A 47 -9.74 -16.09 -12.94
CA LEU A 47 -8.50 -16.88 -12.96
C LEU A 47 -8.06 -17.29 -11.55
N GLY A 48 -8.76 -16.85 -10.51
CA GLY A 48 -8.38 -17.07 -9.12
C GLY A 48 -7.11 -16.32 -8.68
N ILE A 49 -6.68 -15.31 -9.43
CA ILE A 49 -5.49 -14.50 -9.10
C ILE A 49 -5.91 -13.38 -8.15
N LYS A 50 -5.15 -13.23 -7.04
CA LYS A 50 -5.38 -12.18 -6.05
C LYS A 50 -4.50 -10.98 -6.35
N VAL A 51 -5.06 -9.78 -6.30
CA VAL A 51 -4.32 -8.53 -6.54
C VAL A 51 -4.57 -7.60 -5.37
N ASN A 52 -3.51 -7.21 -4.66
CA ASN A 52 -3.61 -6.32 -3.50
C ASN A 52 -2.50 -5.26 -3.54
N ALA A 53 -2.79 -4.09 -2.99
CA ALA A 53 -1.82 -3.04 -2.74
C ALA A 53 -1.26 -3.19 -1.33
N VAL A 54 0.02 -2.89 -1.16
CA VAL A 54 0.67 -2.87 0.15
C VAL A 54 1.43 -1.58 0.40
N GLU A 55 1.35 -1.04 1.62
CA GLU A 55 2.15 0.07 2.14
C GLU A 55 3.27 -0.50 3.04
N PRO A 56 4.54 -0.47 2.59
CA PRO A 56 5.67 -0.94 3.39
C PRO A 56 6.05 0.00 4.54
N GLY A 57 5.50 1.22 4.60
CA GLY A 57 5.86 2.23 5.59
C GLY A 57 7.13 3.00 5.22
N HIS A 58 7.74 3.67 6.20
CA HIS A 58 8.91 4.53 5.97
C HIS A 58 10.23 3.73 6.05
N VAL A 59 10.55 3.04 4.95
CA VAL A 59 11.69 2.12 4.83
C VAL A 59 12.99 2.86 4.49
N ARG A 60 14.09 2.51 5.16
CA ARG A 60 15.43 3.05 4.95
C ARG A 60 16.00 2.53 3.62
N THR A 61 15.94 3.36 2.58
CA THR A 61 16.37 3.01 1.22
C THR A 61 17.03 4.21 0.54
N ASP A 62 17.70 3.98 -0.59
CA ASP A 62 18.29 5.09 -1.38
C ASP A 62 17.23 6.08 -1.90
N LEU A 63 15.98 5.64 -2.10
CA LEU A 63 14.86 6.49 -2.53
C LEU A 63 14.62 7.68 -1.60
N ASN A 64 14.80 7.49 -0.29
CA ASN A 64 14.62 8.53 0.71
C ASN A 64 15.93 8.94 1.39
N GLY A 65 17.07 8.68 0.75
CA GLY A 65 18.39 9.00 1.31
C GLY A 65 18.64 8.31 2.66
N ASN A 66 18.11 7.10 2.84
CA ASN A 66 18.22 6.30 4.06
C ASN A 66 17.64 6.98 5.32
N SER A 67 16.60 7.81 5.17
CA SER A 67 15.91 8.50 6.27
C SER A 67 14.78 7.70 6.95
N GLY A 68 14.49 6.49 6.45
CA GLY A 68 13.47 5.61 7.00
C GLY A 68 13.78 5.06 8.40
N PHE A 69 12.73 4.69 9.13
CA PHE A 69 12.82 4.09 10.47
C PHE A 69 12.89 2.56 10.43
N SER A 70 12.35 1.95 9.38
CA SER A 70 12.33 0.49 9.19
C SER A 70 13.44 0.04 8.24
N THR A 71 13.94 -1.16 8.43
CA THR A 71 14.85 -1.85 7.51
C THR A 71 14.14 -2.32 6.23
N PRO A 72 14.88 -2.55 5.13
CA PRO A 72 14.32 -3.17 3.92
C PRO A 72 13.62 -4.49 4.20
N GLU A 73 14.16 -5.30 5.10
CA GLU A 73 13.60 -6.59 5.51
C GLU A 73 12.22 -6.42 6.17
N GLU A 74 12.11 -5.52 7.16
CA GLU A 74 10.82 -5.19 7.81
C GLU A 74 9.81 -4.63 6.80
N GLY A 75 10.25 -3.77 5.87
CA GLY A 75 9.40 -3.23 4.81
C GLY A 75 8.88 -4.28 3.83
N ALA A 76 9.62 -5.38 3.64
CA ALA A 76 9.24 -6.45 2.72
C ALA A 76 8.19 -7.40 3.32
N GLU A 77 8.05 -7.46 4.64
CA GLU A 77 7.19 -8.42 5.33
C GLU A 77 5.75 -8.41 4.81
N ILE A 78 5.16 -7.23 4.62
CA ILE A 78 3.77 -7.13 4.16
C ILE A 78 3.60 -7.61 2.71
N ALA A 79 4.60 -7.37 1.85
CA ALA A 79 4.58 -7.85 0.48
C ALA A 79 4.68 -9.39 0.44
N ILE A 80 5.58 -9.96 1.24
CA ILE A 80 5.74 -11.42 1.40
C ILE A 80 4.45 -12.03 1.95
N LYS A 81 3.87 -11.44 3.01
CA LYS A 81 2.61 -11.89 3.60
C LYS A 81 1.48 -11.91 2.58
N MET A 82 1.35 -10.87 1.76
CA MET A 82 0.33 -10.82 0.70
C MET A 82 0.61 -11.77 -0.47
N ALA A 83 1.87 -12.07 -0.76
CA ALA A 83 2.23 -13.06 -1.78
C ALA A 83 1.93 -14.50 -1.32
N LEU A 84 1.94 -14.74 -0.01
CA LEU A 84 1.74 -16.07 0.60
C LEU A 84 0.30 -16.32 1.08
N ILE A 85 -0.65 -15.41 0.84
CA ILE A 85 -2.05 -15.63 1.22
C ILE A 85 -2.64 -16.85 0.50
N ASP A 86 -3.53 -17.55 1.20
CA ASP A 86 -4.25 -18.66 0.61
C ASP A 86 -5.33 -18.20 -0.40
N LYS A 87 -5.97 -19.18 -1.06
CA LYS A 87 -7.03 -18.93 -2.05
C LYS A 87 -8.28 -18.24 -1.49
N SER A 88 -8.54 -18.37 -0.20
CA SER A 88 -9.60 -17.66 0.53
C SER A 88 -9.17 -16.27 1.00
N GLY A 89 -7.90 -15.91 0.79
CA GLY A 89 -7.34 -14.61 1.09
C GLY A 89 -7.96 -13.46 0.29
N PRO A 90 -7.72 -12.22 0.75
CA PRO A 90 -8.32 -11.03 0.18
C PRO A 90 -7.83 -10.75 -1.25
N THR A 91 -8.64 -10.04 -2.02
CA THR A 91 -8.27 -9.42 -3.30
C THR A 91 -8.88 -8.03 -3.38
N GLY A 92 -8.27 -7.14 -4.14
CA GLY A 92 -8.70 -5.76 -4.29
C GLY A 92 -8.69 -5.00 -2.97
N GLY A 93 -7.70 -5.26 -2.10
CA GLY A 93 -7.50 -4.55 -0.84
C GLY A 93 -6.20 -3.75 -0.80
N PHE A 94 -6.09 -2.90 0.22
CA PHE A 94 -4.89 -2.14 0.55
C PHE A 94 -4.47 -2.45 2.00
N PHE A 95 -3.22 -2.83 2.20
CA PHE A 95 -2.74 -3.36 3.48
C PHE A 95 -1.40 -2.75 3.90
N ALA A 96 -1.19 -2.58 5.19
CA ALA A 96 0.11 -2.29 5.80
C ALA A 96 0.45 -3.40 6.80
N SER A 97 1.59 -3.29 7.49
CA SER A 97 1.99 -4.23 8.56
C SER A 97 0.90 -4.45 9.61
N HIS A 98 0.15 -3.41 9.96
CA HIS A 98 -0.94 -3.43 10.94
C HIS A 98 -2.29 -3.94 10.39
N GLY A 99 -2.35 -4.34 9.11
CA GLY A 99 -3.55 -4.86 8.47
C GLY A 99 -4.15 -3.91 7.44
N ARG A 100 -5.45 -4.10 7.16
CA ARG A 100 -6.17 -3.40 6.10
C ARG A 100 -6.19 -1.90 6.36
N GLN A 101 -5.85 -1.13 5.35
CA GLN A 101 -5.92 0.33 5.34
C GLN A 101 -7.22 0.79 4.66
N PRO A 102 -7.75 1.96 5.03
CA PRO A 102 -8.80 2.60 4.24
C PRO A 102 -8.23 3.06 2.89
N TRP A 103 -9.11 3.27 1.91
CA TRP A 103 -8.74 3.86 0.61
C TRP A 103 -8.60 5.37 0.67
#